data_AF-A0A9Q6ZAJ3-F1
#
_entry.id   AF-A0A9Q6ZAJ3-F1
#
_cell.length_a   1.000
_cell.length_b   1.000
_cell.length_c   1.000
_cell.angle_alpha   90.00
_cell.angle_beta   90.00
_cell.angle_gamma   90.00
#
_symmetry.space_group_name_H-M   'P 1'
#
loop_
_entity.id
_entity.type
_entity.pdbx_description
1 polymer ?
#
loop_
_entity_poly.entity_id
_entity_poly.type
_entity_poly.pdbx_seq_one_letter_code
_entity_poly.pdbx_strand_id
1 'polypeptide(L)'
;MEKSYYLTFGYPKEDKAELGKIISDKLGIHLKIMSRGTLGYRFGTIAETLSIIENYSEEDDWWHEETFQNYPVLVRVSFTQGKNVDRKQRAGKVREILKSVDDLVEIRFEVVES
;
A
#
# COMPACT_ATOMS: atom_id res chain seq x y z
N MET A 1 -6.29 24.00 -5.97
CA MET A 1 -6.83 22.66 -5.73
C MET A 1 -5.68 21.68 -5.59
N GLU A 2 -5.48 21.23 -4.36
CA GLU A 2 -4.50 20.21 -3.98
C GLU A 2 -5.08 18.83 -4.30
N LYS A 3 -4.23 17.90 -4.76
CA LYS A 3 -4.63 16.51 -5.05
C LYS A 3 -3.80 15.54 -4.24
N SER A 4 -4.48 14.64 -3.53
CA SER A 4 -3.89 13.49 -2.86
C SER A 4 -4.24 12.21 -3.60
N TYR A 5 -3.31 11.26 -3.65
CA TYR A 5 -3.48 9.99 -4.36
C TYR A 5 -3.38 8.83 -3.38
N TYR A 6 -4.28 7.86 -3.51
CA TYR A 6 -4.29 6.66 -2.68
C TYR A 6 -4.40 5.42 -3.56
N LEU A 7 -3.56 4.44 -3.26
CA LEU A 7 -3.55 3.13 -3.92
C LEU A 7 -3.85 2.05 -2.88
N THR A 8 -4.73 1.13 -3.23
CA THR A 8 -4.95 -0.10 -2.48
C THR A 8 -4.81 -1.29 -3.41
N PHE A 9 -3.97 -2.24 -3.01
CA PHE A 9 -3.84 -3.53 -3.64
C PHE A 9 -4.22 -4.64 -2.66
N GLY A 10 -4.84 -5.69 -3.18
CA GLY A 10 -5.13 -6.93 -2.46
C GLY A 10 -4.17 -8.03 -2.87
N TYR A 11 -3.71 -8.80 -1.89
CA TYR A 11 -2.88 -9.99 -2.11
C TYR A 11 -3.63 -11.22 -1.59
N PRO A 12 -3.84 -12.25 -2.43
CA PRO A 12 -4.68 -13.40 -2.09
C PRO A 12 -3.99 -14.40 -1.14
N LYS A 13 -2.68 -14.25 -0.88
CA LYS A 13 -1.93 -15.12 0.05
C LYS A 13 -1.74 -14.41 1.40
N GLU A 14 -1.56 -15.20 2.45
CA GLU A 14 -1.43 -14.70 3.83
C GLU A 14 0.00 -14.25 4.19
N ASP A 15 1.01 -14.59 3.38
CA ASP A 15 2.41 -14.28 3.70
C ASP A 15 2.77 -12.82 3.41
N LYS A 16 2.46 -11.95 4.38
CA LYS A 16 2.83 -10.52 4.35
C LYS A 16 4.34 -10.29 4.36
N ALA A 17 5.13 -11.21 4.93
CA ALA A 17 6.58 -11.05 5.06
C ALA A 17 7.28 -11.27 3.73
N GLU A 18 6.90 -12.31 3.00
CA GLU A 18 7.35 -12.57 1.63
C GLU A 18 6.96 -11.40 0.71
N LEU A 19 5.69 -10.99 0.76
CA LEU A 19 5.21 -9.84 -0.02
C LEU A 19 6.01 -8.56 0.31
N GLY A 20 6.29 -8.34 1.59
CA GLY A 20 7.09 -7.21 2.06
C GLY A 20 8.51 -7.22 1.50
N LYS A 21 9.14 -8.39 1.39
CA LYS A 21 10.46 -8.52 0.77
C LYS A 21 10.41 -8.18 -0.72
N ILE A 22 9.44 -8.73 -1.45
CA ILE A 22 9.27 -8.49 -2.90
C ILE A 22 9.05 -7.00 -3.16
N ILE A 23 8.16 -6.35 -2.41
CA ILE A 23 7.87 -4.91 -2.55
C ILE A 23 9.10 -4.08 -2.18
N SER A 24 9.83 -4.44 -1.12
CA SER A 24 11.06 -3.78 -0.71
C SER A 24 12.11 -3.81 -1.83
N ASP A 25 12.32 -4.98 -2.43
CA ASP A 25 13.28 -5.18 -3.52
C ASP A 25 12.88 -4.41 -4.78
N LYS A 26 11.60 -4.45 -5.17
CA LYS A 26 11.07 -3.78 -6.37
C LYS A 26 11.10 -2.25 -6.26
N LEU A 27 10.86 -1.72 -5.07
CA LEU A 27 10.82 -0.26 -4.83
C LEU A 27 12.16 0.31 -4.33
N GLY A 28 13.14 -0.55 -4.01
CA GLY A 28 14.41 -0.12 -3.43
C GLY A 28 14.24 0.55 -2.06
N ILE A 29 13.33 0.03 -1.23
CA ILE A 29 13.05 0.55 0.12
C ILE A 29 13.26 -0.52 1.17
N HIS A 30 13.37 -0.10 2.43
CA HIS A 30 13.30 -1.00 3.58
C HIS A 30 11.97 -0.82 4.32
N LEU A 31 11.13 -1.85 4.27
CA LEU A 31 9.96 -1.92 5.16
C LEU A 31 10.40 -2.27 6.57
N LYS A 32 9.78 -1.63 7.56
CA LYS A 32 10.00 -1.88 8.98
C LYS A 32 8.73 -2.45 9.59
N ILE A 33 8.90 -3.29 10.60
CA ILE A 33 7.77 -3.70 11.44
C ILE A 33 7.32 -2.47 12.24
N MET A 34 6.05 -2.15 12.11
CA MET A 34 5.34 -1.08 12.79
C MET A 34 4.49 -1.69 13.92
N SER A 35 3.71 -0.85 14.61
CA SER A 35 2.74 -1.30 15.61
C SER A 35 1.81 -2.38 15.06
N ARG A 36 1.44 -3.35 15.91
CA ARG A 36 0.51 -4.46 15.58
C ARG A 36 0.96 -5.30 14.36
N GLY A 37 2.26 -5.54 14.22
CA GLY A 37 2.80 -6.45 13.19
C GLY A 37 2.67 -5.98 11.74
N THR A 38 2.21 -4.74 11.51
CA THR A 38 2.14 -4.13 10.18
C THR A 38 3.54 -3.91 9.61
N LEU A 39 3.80 -4.29 8.35
CA LEU A 39 5.03 -3.90 7.67
C LEU A 39 4.81 -2.56 6.97
N GLY A 40 5.68 -1.59 7.20
CA GLY A 40 5.45 -0.24 6.69
C GLY A 40 6.69 0.58 6.39
N TYR A 41 6.47 1.57 5.56
CA TYR A 41 7.40 2.62 5.15
C TYR A 41 6.68 3.96 5.34
N ARG A 42 7.27 4.88 6.10
CA ARG A 42 6.68 6.19 6.41
C ARG A 42 7.68 7.32 6.19
N PHE A 43 7.16 8.51 5.87
CA PHE A 43 7.93 9.73 5.64
C PHE A 43 9.02 9.54 4.58
N GLY A 44 8.66 8.80 3.54
CA GLY A 44 9.59 8.37 2.53
C GLY A 44 9.65 9.26 1.29
N THR A 45 10.71 9.08 0.53
CA THR A 45 10.92 9.81 -0.73
C THR A 45 10.05 9.28 -1.86
N ILE A 46 9.78 7.97 -1.88
CA ILE A 46 8.98 7.33 -2.93
C ILE A 46 7.47 7.51 -2.71
N ALA A 47 7.03 7.57 -1.46
CA ALA A 47 5.64 7.68 -1.01
C ALA A 47 5.64 8.15 0.45
N GLU A 48 4.62 8.89 0.85
CA GLU A 48 4.46 9.37 2.21
C GLU A 48 4.22 8.22 3.17
N THR A 49 3.36 7.27 2.79
CA THR A 49 3.18 6.01 3.49
C THR A 49 3.01 4.84 2.53
N LEU A 50 3.59 3.70 2.86
CA LEU A 50 3.24 2.38 2.34
C LEU A 50 3.08 1.43 3.53
N SER A 51 1.98 0.68 3.58
CA SER A 51 1.73 -0.30 4.62
C SER A 51 1.19 -1.60 4.04
N ILE A 52 1.68 -2.72 4.54
CA ILE A 52 1.19 -4.07 4.29
C ILE A 52 0.55 -4.55 5.59
N ILE A 53 -0.76 -4.80 5.53
CA ILE A 53 -1.59 -5.16 6.68
C ILE A 53 -2.33 -6.47 6.40
N GLU A 54 -2.60 -7.23 7.45
CA GLU A 54 -3.66 -8.23 7.40
C GLU A 54 -5.00 -7.50 7.24
N ASN A 55 -5.88 -8.00 6.39
CA ASN A 55 -7.21 -7.41 6.20
C ASN A 55 -8.16 -7.83 7.33
N TYR A 56 -7.96 -9.02 7.89
CA TYR A 56 -8.71 -9.49 9.05
C TYR A 56 -7.83 -9.44 10.30
N SER A 57 -8.35 -8.84 11.36
CA SER A 57 -7.74 -8.85 12.69
C SER A 57 -8.44 -9.92 13.53
N GLU A 58 -7.73 -11.00 13.86
CA GLU A 58 -8.25 -12.03 14.77
C GLU A 58 -8.44 -11.50 16.19
N GLU A 59 -7.57 -10.59 16.65
CA GLU A 59 -7.64 -10.01 18.00
C GLU A 59 -8.93 -9.20 18.22
N ASP A 60 -9.38 -8.50 17.17
CA ASP A 60 -10.52 -7.58 17.22
C ASP A 60 -11.78 -8.15 16.53
N ASP A 61 -11.72 -9.38 15.96
CA ASP A 61 -12.77 -9.99 15.12
C ASP A 61 -13.35 -9.02 14.08
N TRP A 62 -12.44 -8.38 13.32
CA TRP A 62 -12.78 -7.23 12.49
C TRP A 62 -12.05 -7.21 11.15
N TRP A 63 -12.74 -6.78 10.10
CA TRP A 63 -12.18 -6.56 8.77
C TRP A 63 -11.83 -5.10 8.51
N HIS A 64 -10.58 -4.83 8.16
CA HIS A 64 -10.14 -3.50 7.74
C HIS A 64 -10.86 -2.99 6.48
N GLU A 65 -11.20 -3.88 5.55
CA GLU A 65 -12.08 -3.63 4.40
C GLU A 65 -12.98 -4.85 4.13
N GLU A 66 -14.20 -4.84 4.67
CA GLU A 66 -15.19 -5.92 4.47
C GLU A 66 -15.50 -6.19 2.99
N THR A 67 -15.48 -5.16 2.14
CA THR A 67 -15.71 -5.32 0.70
C THR A 67 -14.61 -6.15 0.01
N PHE A 68 -13.46 -6.32 0.65
CA PHE A 68 -12.27 -6.97 0.07
C PHE A 68 -11.83 -8.21 0.86
N GLN A 69 -12.78 -8.91 1.49
CA GLN A 69 -12.54 -10.13 2.28
C GLN A 69 -11.76 -11.24 1.56
N ASN A 70 -11.83 -11.29 0.22
CA ASN A 70 -11.09 -12.26 -0.59
C ASN A 70 -9.56 -12.02 -0.60
N TYR A 71 -9.10 -10.90 -0.05
CA TYR A 71 -7.69 -10.56 0.07
C TYR A 71 -7.31 -10.54 1.56
N PRO A 72 -6.64 -11.59 2.07
CA PRO A 72 -6.18 -11.63 3.45
C PRO A 72 -5.13 -10.56 3.77
N VAL A 73 -4.41 -10.07 2.76
CA VAL A 73 -3.39 -9.02 2.92
C VAL A 73 -3.69 -7.84 2.01
N LEU A 74 -3.59 -6.63 2.55
CA LEU A 74 -3.75 -5.38 1.81
C LEU A 74 -2.45 -4.57 1.80
N VAL A 75 -2.13 -3.99 0.65
CA VAL A 75 -1.08 -2.97 0.50
C VAL A 75 -1.74 -1.63 0.26
N ARG A 76 -1.50 -0.67 1.15
CA ARG A 76 -2.02 0.70 1.06
C ARG A 76 -0.88 1.68 0.88
N VAL A 77 -1.02 2.59 -0.07
CA VAL A 77 -0.02 3.63 -0.38
C VAL A 77 -0.68 5.00 -0.46
N SER A 78 -0.05 6.02 0.12
CA SER A 78 -0.55 7.41 0.07
C SER A 78 0.48 8.37 -0.51
N PHE A 79 -0.03 9.37 -1.24
CA PHE A 79 0.72 10.48 -1.81
C PHE A 79 0.07 11.81 -1.50
N THR A 80 0.46 12.43 -0.38
CA THR A 80 -0.23 13.62 0.16
C THR A 80 0.63 14.87 0.23
N GLN A 81 1.97 14.78 0.15
CA GLN A 81 2.87 15.93 0.28
C GLN A 81 3.53 16.31 -1.06
N GLY A 82 4.01 17.56 -1.16
CA GLY A 82 4.71 18.08 -2.34
C GLY A 82 3.79 18.73 -3.38
N LYS A 83 4.28 18.93 -4.61
CA LYS A 83 3.46 19.52 -5.68
C LYS A 83 2.55 18.46 -6.30
N ASN A 84 1.38 18.86 -6.81
CA ASN A 84 0.45 17.96 -7.50
C ASN A 84 1.10 17.12 -8.61
N VAL A 85 1.98 17.74 -9.41
CA VAL A 85 2.67 17.06 -10.51
C VAL A 85 3.59 15.95 -9.98
N ASP A 86 4.33 16.25 -8.92
CA ASP A 86 5.26 15.29 -8.29
C ASP A 86 4.49 14.13 -7.64
N ARG A 87 3.38 14.42 -6.96
CA ARG A 87 2.49 13.39 -6.38
C ARG A 87 1.94 12.47 -7.45
N LYS A 88 1.40 13.02 -8.55
CA LYS A 88 0.89 12.23 -9.68
C LYS A 88 1.97 11.33 -10.28
N GLN A 89 3.19 11.86 -10.45
CA GLN A 89 4.30 11.09 -11.03
C GLN A 89 4.75 9.96 -10.10
N ARG A 90 4.90 10.23 -8.79
CA ARG A 90 5.25 9.20 -7.80
C ARG A 90 4.18 8.12 -7.69
N ALA A 91 2.90 8.52 -7.60
CA ALA A 91 1.77 7.61 -7.57
C ALA A 91 1.75 6.70 -8.81
N GLY A 92 1.92 7.27 -10.01
CA GLY A 92 1.98 6.50 -11.25
C GLY A 92 3.14 5.50 -11.26
N LYS A 93 4.35 5.92 -10.88
CA LYS A 93 5.52 5.02 -10.84
C LYS A 93 5.34 3.86 -9.87
N VAL A 94 4.93 4.14 -8.64
CA VAL A 94 4.72 3.10 -7.62
C VAL A 94 3.60 2.16 -8.03
N ARG A 95 2.49 2.69 -8.57
CA ARG A 95 1.37 1.90 -9.08
C ARG A 95 1.82 0.88 -10.13
N GLU A 96 2.58 1.31 -11.12
CA GLU A 96 3.05 0.40 -12.19
C GLU A 96 4.05 -0.64 -11.67
N ILE A 97 4.91 -0.27 -10.71
CA ILE A 97 5.81 -1.24 -10.06
C ILE A 97 5.00 -2.30 -9.28
N LEU A 98 4.00 -1.88 -8.51
CA LEU A 98 3.17 -2.80 -7.73
C LEU A 98 2.33 -3.72 -8.61
N LYS A 99 1.81 -3.24 -9.76
CA LYS A 99 1.14 -4.10 -10.75
C LYS A 99 2.05 -5.18 -11.37
N SER A 100 3.37 -5.01 -11.29
CA SER A 100 4.33 -6.01 -11.76
C SER A 100 4.67 -7.09 -10.74
N VAL A 101 4.08 -7.02 -9.54
CA VAL A 101 4.23 -8.02 -8.49
C VAL A 101 3.18 -9.11 -8.71
N ASP A 102 3.65 -10.35 -8.81
CA ASP A 102 2.77 -11.51 -9.03
C ASP A 102 1.71 -11.61 -7.93
N ASP A 103 0.49 -11.95 -8.33
CA ASP A 103 -0.72 -12.07 -7.49
C ASP A 103 -1.14 -10.78 -6.74
N LEU A 104 -0.48 -9.65 -6.94
CA LEU A 104 -0.88 -8.37 -6.34
C LEU A 104 -1.89 -7.65 -7.24
N VAL A 105 -3.15 -7.58 -6.80
CA VAL A 105 -4.25 -7.03 -7.60
C VAL A 105 -4.57 -5.61 -7.16
N GLU A 106 -4.61 -4.66 -8.10
CA GLU A 106 -5.09 -3.32 -7.79
C GLU A 106 -6.61 -3.34 -7.55
N ILE A 107 -7.04 -2.97 -6.35
CA ILE A 107 -8.45 -3.00 -5.96
C ILE A 107 -9.06 -1.60 -5.84
N ARG A 108 -8.25 -0.57 -5.59
CA ARG A 108 -8.71 0.82 -5.53
C ARG A 108 -7.59 1.79 -5.93
N PHE A 109 -7.94 2.79 -6.75
CA PHE A 109 -7.14 3.98 -6.99
C PHE A 109 -8.03 5.20 -6.83
N GLU A 110 -7.65 6.08 -5.90
CA GLU A 110 -8.46 7.24 -5.52
C GLU A 110 -7.64 8.53 -5.64
N VAL A 111 -8.31 9.59 -6.12
CA VAL A 111 -7.77 10.95 -6.18
C VAL A 111 -8.71 11.85 -5.40
N VAL A 112 -8.21 12.42 -4.30
CA VAL A 112 -8.97 13.34 -3.45
C VAL A 112 -8.51 14.75 -3.73
N GLU A 113 -9.46 15.65 -4.00
CA GLU A 113 -9.20 17.05 -4.29
C GLU A 113 -9.64 17.94 -3.11
N SER A 114 -8.79 18.88 -2.72
CA SER A 114 -9.05 19.84 -1.63
C SER A 114 -8.64 21.27 -1.98
#